data_AF-A0A0C2BK37-F1
#
_entry.id   AF-A0A0C2BK37-F1
#
_cell.length_a   1.000
_cell.length_b   1.000
_cell.length_c   1.000
_cell.angle_alpha   90.00
_cell.angle_beta   90.00
_cell.angle_gamma   90.00
#
_symmetry.space_group_name_H-M   'P 1'
#
loop_
_entity.id
_entity.type
_entity.pdbx_description
1 polymer ?
#
loop_
_entity_poly.entity_id
_entity_poly.type
_entity_poly.pdbx_seq_one_letter_code
_entity_poly.pdbx_strand_id
1 'polypeptide(L)' 'MAATGDGPAPAGDPRVRAVDVRVAFDGLLQIRRLTNGGAADPVAVPARWERLRTVRAVALALEAAGMAPSAVD' A
#
# COMPACT_ATOMS: atom_id res chain seq x y z
N MET A 1 12.41 16.35 4.09
CA MET A 1 12.83 15.22 3.24
C MET A 1 11.69 14.85 2.31
N ALA A 2 11.96 14.63 1.02
CA ALA A 2 10.95 14.12 0.10
C ALA A 2 10.65 12.65 0.46
N ALA A 3 9.37 12.30 0.60
CA ALA A 3 8.93 10.93 0.87
C ALA A 3 8.76 10.19 -0.47
N THR A 4 9.85 9.95 -1.21
CA THR A 4 9.82 9.51 -2.63
C THR A 4 9.43 8.05 -2.82
N GLY A 5 9.61 7.22 -1.78
CA GLY A 5 9.26 5.79 -1.83
C GLY A 5 10.44 4.88 -2.16
N ASP A 6 11.56 5.46 -2.56
CA ASP A 6 12.83 4.78 -2.86
C ASP A 6 13.61 4.40 -1.60
N GLY A 7 12.93 3.78 -0.64
CA GLY A 7 13.59 3.25 0.55
C GLY A 7 14.54 2.09 0.18
N PRO A 8 15.48 1.74 1.08
CA PRO A 8 16.34 0.57 0.86
C PRO A 8 15.48 -0.68 0.64
N ALA A 9 15.97 -1.60 -0.19
CA ALA A 9 15.27 -2.84 -0.48
C ALA A 9 14.91 -3.56 0.83
N PRO A 10 13.65 -4.02 0.99
CA PRO A 10 13.24 -4.72 2.20
C PRO A 10 14.05 -6.02 2.35
N ALA A 11 14.73 -6.16 3.49
CA ALA A 11 15.48 -7.38 3.82
C ALA A 11 14.51 -8.52 4.19
N GLY A 12 14.78 -9.75 3.71
CA GLY A 12 14.03 -10.95 4.08
C GLY A 12 13.65 -11.85 2.91
N ASP A 13 12.91 -12.93 3.20
CA ASP A 13 12.39 -13.86 2.18
C ASP A 13 11.27 -13.17 1.36
N PRO A 14 11.39 -13.08 0.03
CA PRO A 14 10.37 -12.51 -0.85
C PRO A 14 8.98 -13.14 -0.69
N ARG A 15 8.89 -14.43 -0.32
CA ARG A 15 7.61 -15.11 -0.09
C ARG A 15 6.93 -14.60 1.18
N VAL A 16 7.69 -14.41 2.24
CA VAL A 16 7.19 -13.83 3.50
C VAL A 16 6.72 -12.40 3.24
N ARG A 17 7.50 -11.61 2.49
CA ARG A 17 7.12 -10.26 2.08
C ARG A 17 5.81 -10.24 1.28
N ALA A 18 5.63 -11.17 0.34
CA ALA A 18 4.40 -11.25 -0.45
C ALA A 18 3.16 -11.55 0.41
N VAL A 19 3.29 -12.43 1.40
CA VAL A 19 2.22 -12.71 2.38
C VAL A 19 1.91 -11.46 3.22
N ASP A 20 2.94 -10.79 3.74
CA ASP A 20 2.77 -9.57 4.55
C ASP A 20 2.10 -8.44 3.76
N VAL A 21 2.54 -8.23 2.52
CA VAL A 21 1.96 -7.25 1.59
C VAL A 21 0.48 -7.56 1.36
N ARG A 22 0.13 -8.84 1.13
CA ARG A 22 -1.26 -9.24 0.91
C ARG A 22 -2.13 -8.95 2.13
N VAL A 23 -1.67 -9.34 3.31
CA VAL A 23 -2.40 -9.10 4.57
C VAL A 23 -2.56 -7.61 4.84
N ALA A 24 -1.50 -6.82 4.64
CA ALA A 24 -1.54 -5.37 4.83
C ALA A 24 -2.51 -4.70 3.84
N PHE A 25 -2.52 -5.14 2.58
CA PHE A 25 -3.43 -4.61 1.56
C PHE A 25 -4.89 -4.98 1.86
N ASP A 26 -5.17 -6.20 2.29
CA ASP A 26 -6.52 -6.60 2.71
C ASP A 26 -7.02 -5.74 3.89
N GLY A 27 -6.13 -5.41 4.83
CA GLY A 27 -6.40 -4.46 5.92
C GLY A 27 -6.72 -3.04 5.42
N LEU A 28 -6.00 -2.54 4.41
CA LEU A 28 -6.32 -1.25 3.75
C LEU A 28 -7.73 -1.25 3.17
N LEU A 29 -8.08 -2.30 2.41
CA LEU A 29 -9.41 -2.41 1.80
C LEU A 29 -10.52 -2.47 2.85
N GLN A 30 -10.26 -3.07 4.02
CA GLN A 30 -11.20 -3.06 5.12
C GLN A 30 -11.38 -1.66 5.72
N ILE A 31 -10.29 -0.92 5.92
CA ILE A 31 -10.37 0.47 6.41
C ILE A 31 -11.14 1.35 5.40
N ARG A 32 -10.87 1.19 4.10
CA ARG A 32 -11.60 1.91 3.04
C ARG A 32 -13.10 1.65 3.09
N ARG A 33 -13.52 0.38 3.24
CA ARG A 33 -14.94 0.02 3.42
C ARG A 33 -15.61 0.77 4.57
N LEU A 34 -14.92 0.88 5.69
CA LEU A 34 -15.47 1.53 6.90
C LEU A 34 -15.43 3.06 6.83
N THR A 35 -14.46 3.64 6.12
CA THR A 35 -14.20 5.08 6.16
C THR A 35 -14.75 5.85 4.96
N ASN A 36 -15.02 5.17 3.84
CA ASN A 36 -15.52 5.78 2.61
C ASN A 36 -17.04 5.58 2.41
N GLY A 37 -17.83 5.72 3.48
CA GLY A 37 -19.27 5.38 3.48
C GLY A 37 -20.16 6.17 2.50
N GLY A 38 -19.65 7.26 1.89
CA GLY A 38 -20.37 8.04 0.88
C GLY A 38 -19.96 7.75 -0.58
N ALA A 39 -19.01 6.84 -0.81
CA ALA A 39 -18.56 6.48 -2.15
C ALA A 39 -19.43 5.35 -2.73
N ALA A 40 -19.70 5.40 -4.05
CA ALA A 40 -20.40 4.32 -4.75
C ALA A 40 -19.64 2.99 -4.68
N ASP A 41 -18.30 3.05 -4.71
CA ASP A 41 -17.42 1.95 -4.39
C ASP A 41 -16.42 2.39 -3.29
N PRO A 42 -16.68 2.01 -2.02
CA PRO A 42 -15.82 2.36 -0.90
C PRO A 42 -14.40 1.83 -1.00
N VAL A 43 -14.13 0.70 -1.68
CA VAL A 43 -12.79 0.11 -1.78
C VAL A 43 -11.96 0.69 -2.93
N ALA A 44 -12.62 1.18 -3.97
CA ALA A 44 -11.96 1.78 -5.14
C ALA A 44 -11.38 3.17 -4.85
N VAL A 45 -11.84 3.87 -3.81
CA VAL A 45 -11.35 5.21 -3.47
C VAL A 45 -10.38 5.17 -2.28
N PRO A 46 -9.23 5.88 -2.34
CA PRO A 46 -8.33 5.98 -1.20
C PRO A 46 -9.00 6.70 -0.02
N ALA A 47 -8.84 6.16 1.19
CA ALA A 47 -9.28 6.83 2.41
C ALA A 47 -8.49 8.13 2.63
N ARG A 48 -9.07 9.08 3.38
CA ARG A 48 -8.45 10.40 3.60
C ARG A 48 -7.02 10.32 4.15
N TRP A 49 -6.75 9.38 5.05
CA TRP A 49 -5.43 9.20 5.64
C TRP A 49 -4.41 8.62 4.66
N GLU A 50 -4.83 7.82 3.67
CA GLU A 50 -3.95 7.30 2.62
C GLU A 50 -3.41 8.46 1.78
N ARG A 51 -4.24 9.49 1.54
CA ARG A 51 -3.85 10.72 0.84
C ARG A 51 -2.82 11.56 1.62
N LEU A 52 -2.70 11.36 2.93
CA LEU A 52 -1.66 12.00 3.74
C LEU A 52 -0.34 11.22 3.67
N ARG A 53 -0.37 9.95 3.25
CA ARG A 53 0.80 9.08 3.10
C ARG A 53 0.80 8.38 1.74
N THR A 54 0.53 9.15 0.69
CA THR A 54 0.24 8.65 -0.66
C THR A 54 1.30 7.69 -1.17
N VAL A 55 2.57 8.04 -1.03
CA VAL A 55 3.67 7.19 -1.53
C VAL A 55 3.68 5.82 -0.87
N ARG A 56 3.46 5.74 0.45
CA ARG A 56 3.40 4.45 1.16
C ARG A 56 2.17 3.64 0.76
N ALA A 57 1.02 4.30 0.59
CA ALA A 57 -0.22 3.63 0.16
C ALA A 57 -0.12 3.11 -1.27
N VAL A 58 0.46 3.89 -2.19
CA VAL A 58 0.69 3.52 -3.58
C VAL A 58 1.71 2.40 -3.68
N ALA A 59 2.86 2.49 -2.99
CA ALA A 59 3.86 1.43 -2.99
C ALA A 59 3.27 0.09 -2.54
N LEU A 60 2.50 0.08 -1.45
CA LEU A 60 1.84 -1.14 -0.97
C LEU A 60 0.83 -1.70 -1.99
N ALA A 61 0.07 -0.84 -2.68
CA ALA A 61 -0.88 -1.27 -3.70
C ALA A 61 -0.17 -1.86 -4.94
N LEU A 62 0.95 -1.27 -5.37
CA LEU A 62 1.75 -1.78 -6.48
C LEU A 62 2.41 -3.13 -6.13
N GLU A 63 2.96 -3.24 -4.93
CA GLU A 63 3.52 -4.51 -4.44
C GLU A 63 2.43 -5.60 -4.34
N ALA A 64 1.23 -5.27 -3.86
CA ALA A 64 0.11 -6.21 -3.81
C ALA A 64 -0.37 -6.64 -5.21
N ALA A 65 -0.15 -5.81 -6.23
CA ALA A 65 -0.38 -6.12 -7.64
C ALA A 65 0.78 -6.91 -8.29
N GLY A 66 1.83 -7.24 -7.52
CA GLY A 66 2.98 -8.00 -8.00
C GLY A 66 4.10 -7.16 -8.62
N MET A 67 4.05 -5.83 -8.50
CA MET A 67 5.16 -4.98 -8.93
C MET A 67 6.27 -4.98 -7.88
N ALA A 68 7.52 -5.10 -8.32
CA ALA A 68 8.66 -5.02 -7.42
C ALA A 68 8.78 -3.62 -6.80
N PRO A 69 9.25 -3.49 -5.54
CA PRO A 69 9.57 -2.19 -4.96
C PRO A 69 10.62 -1.45 -5.79
N SER A 70 10.48 -0.13 -5.92
CA SER A 70 11.57 0.71 -6.39
C SER A 70 12.70 0.66 -5.35
N ALA A 71 13.86 0.18 -5.75
CA ALA A 71 15.06 0.18 -4.92
C ALA A 71 16.12 1.05 -5.60
N VAL A 72 16.75 1.92 -4.81
CA VAL A 72 17.98 2.61 -5.19
C VAL A 72 19.14 1.91 -4.49
N ASP A 73 20.19 1.60 -5.24
CA ASP A 73 21.45 1.05 -4.71
C ASP A 73 22.25 2.12 -3.92
#